data_AF-A0A938QMJ6-F1
#
_entry.id   AF-A0A938QMJ6-F1
#
_cell.length_a   1.000
_cell.length_b   1.000
_cell.length_c   1.000
_cell.angle_alpha   90.00
_cell.angle_beta   90.00
_cell.angle_gamma   90.00
#
_symmetry.space_group_name_H-M   'P 1'
#
loop_
_entity.id
_entity.type
_entity.pdbx_description
1 polymer ?
#
loop_
_entity_poly.entity_id
_entity_poly.type
_entity_poly.pdbx_seq_one_letter_code
_entity_poly.pdbx_strand_id
1 'polypeptide(L)' 'MNRIDALFRKLKQRGEKALIPYITCGDPDLDTTRALALEMAARGADLLELGIPFSDPLADGPTIQA' A
#
# COMPACT_ATOMS: atom_id res chain seq x y z
N MET A 1 6.63 -6.47 -19.42
CA MET A 1 5.88 -7.08 -18.31
C MET A 1 6.53 -6.65 -17.02
N ASN A 2 5.82 -5.91 -16.18
CA ASN A 2 6.33 -5.36 -14.91
C ASN A 2 5.91 -6.24 -13.71
N ARG A 3 6.26 -5.79 -12.49
CA ARG A 3 5.93 -6.50 -11.24
C ARG A 3 4.42 -6.63 -11.02
N ILE A 4 3.65 -5.60 -11.37
CA ILE A 4 2.19 -5.56 -11.20
C ILE A 4 1.52 -6.55 -12.17
N ASP A 5 1.94 -6.57 -13.44
CA ASP A 5 1.44 -7.53 -14.43
C ASP A 5 1.65 -8.98 -13.97
N ALA A 6 2.85 -9.27 -13.46
CA ALA A 6 3.21 -10.61 -12.99
C ALA A 6 2.39 -11.04 -11.77
N LEU A 7 2.16 -10.11 -10.82
CA LEU A 7 1.34 -10.34 -9.64
C LEU A 7 -0.10 -10.72 -10.01
N PHE A 8 -0.77 -9.91 -10.82
CA PHE A 8 -2.16 -10.19 -11.19
C PHE A 8 -2.32 -11.45 -12.04
N ARG A 9 -1.33 -11.79 -12.88
CA ARG A 9 -1.30 -13.09 -13.56
C ARG A 9 -1.27 -14.25 -12.58
N LYS A 10 -0.40 -14.19 -11.56
CA LYS A 10 -0.28 -15.22 -10.51
C LYS A 10 -1.56 -15.35 -9.68
N LEU A 11 -2.16 -14.23 -9.26
CA LEU A 11 -3.41 -14.23 -8.50
C LEU A 11 -4.57 -14.83 -9.31
N LYS A 12 -4.67 -14.47 -10.59
CA LYS A 12 -5.69 -15.04 -11.50
C LYS A 12 -5.54 -16.55 -11.67
N GLN A 13 -4.31 -17.05 -11.80
CA GLN A 13 -4.03 -18.49 -11.88
C GLN A 13 -4.44 -19.24 -10.61
N ARG A 14 -4.36 -18.60 -9.45
CA ARG A 14 -4.74 -19.16 -8.15
C ARG A 14 -6.23 -18.96 -7.80
N GLY A 15 -6.97 -18.19 -8.59
CA GLY A 15 -8.36 -17.84 -8.29
C GLY A 15 -8.51 -16.87 -7.10
N GLU A 16 -7.44 -16.15 -6.75
CA GLU A 16 -7.38 -15.27 -5.58
C GLU A 16 -7.65 -13.80 -5.96
N LYS A 17 -8.04 -12.98 -4.97
CA LYS A 17 -8.16 -11.53 -5.07
C LYS A 17 -6.92 -10.87 -4.45
N ALA A 18 -6.57 -9.68 -4.93
CA ALA A 18 -5.45 -8.92 -4.39
C ALA A 18 -5.85 -8.22 -3.08
N LEU A 19 -4.96 -8.25 -2.09
CA LEU A 19 -4.98 -7.35 -0.93
C LEU A 19 -3.98 -6.22 -1.15
N ILE A 20 -4.47 -4.98 -1.17
CA ILE A 20 -3.67 -3.78 -1.44
C ILE A 20 -3.87 -2.77 -0.31
N PRO A 21 -3.02 -2.80 0.74
CA PRO A 21 -3.06 -1.79 1.79
C PRO A 21 -2.48 -0.46 1.32
N TYR A 22 -3.05 0.63 1.84
CA TYR A 22 -2.55 1.99 1.69
C TYR A 22 -2.06 2.52 3.05
N ILE A 23 -0.92 3.21 3.06
CA ILE A 23 -0.45 4.03 4.19
C ILE A 23 0.13 5.35 3.69
N THR A 24 0.00 6.41 4.48
CA THR A 24 0.67 7.69 4.25
C THR A 24 2.10 7.63 4.77
N CYS A 25 3.07 7.95 3.92
CA CYS A 25 4.47 7.95 4.32
C CYS A 25 4.75 9.07 5.32
N GLY A 26 5.43 8.74 6.41
CA GLY A 26 5.75 9.69 7.48
C GLY A 26 4.67 9.80 8.55
N ASP A 27 3.60 9.00 8.50
CA ASP A 27 2.63 8.89 9.59
C ASP A 27 2.89 7.63 10.45
N PRO A 28 3.15 7.76 11.77
CA PRO A 28 3.50 9.00 12.48
C PRO A 28 4.94 9.46 12.20
N ASP A 29 5.78 8.59 11.62
CA ASP A 29 7.16 8.89 11.22
C ASP A 29 7.67 7.91 10.13
N LEU A 30 8.86 8.19 9.59
CA LEU A 30 9.46 7.37 8.51
C LEU A 30 9.91 5.99 8.98
N ASP A 31 10.33 5.85 10.24
CA ASP A 31 10.75 4.55 10.78
C ASP A 31 9.54 3.61 10.91
N THR A 32 8.40 4.15 11.36
CA THR A 32 7.12 3.46 11.43
C THR A 32 6.60 3.10 10.05
N THR A 33 6.70 4.01 9.08
CA THR A 33 6.37 3.72 7.66
C THR A 33 7.14 2.49 7.16
N ARG A 34 8.45 2.45 7.40
CA ARG A 34 9.29 1.32 6.99
C ARG A 34 8.89 0.02 7.69
N ALA A 35 8.67 0.07 9.01
CA ALA A 35 8.26 -1.10 9.78
C ALA A 35 6.92 -1.66 9.29
N LEU A 36 5.93 -0.79 9.06
CA LEU A 36 4.61 -1.16 8.55
C LEU A 36 4.67 -1.75 7.14
N ALA A 37 5.41 -1.14 6.22
CA ALA A 37 5.53 -1.64 4.85
C ALA A 37 6.12 -3.07 4.82
N LEU A 38 7.16 -3.33 5.63
CA LEU A 38 7.77 -4.65 5.74
C LEU A 38 6.81 -5.66 6.39
N GLU A 39 6.12 -5.27 7.45
CA GLU A 39 5.17 -6.14 8.14
C GLU A 39 3.96 -6.48 7.25
N MET A 40 3.40 -5.51 6.52
CA MET A 40 2.30 -5.74 5.58
C MET A 40 2.70 -6.72 4.47
N ALA A 41 3.91 -6.57 3.92
CA ALA A 41 4.44 -7.53 2.95
C ALA A 41 4.58 -8.95 3.56
N ALA A 42 5.05 -9.06 4.81
CA ALA A 42 5.15 -10.34 5.51
C ALA A 42 3.78 -10.96 5.86
N ARG A 43 2.74 -10.13 6.03
CA ARG A 43 1.37 -10.54 6.38
C ARG A 43 0.48 -10.86 5.17
N GLY A 44 1.01 -10.76 3.96
CA GLY A 44 0.30 -11.16 2.74
C GLY A 44 -0.32 -10.02 1.95
N ALA A 45 0.16 -8.78 2.10
CA ALA A 45 -0.11 -7.74 1.13
C ALA A 45 0.48 -8.13 -0.25
N ASP A 46 -0.35 -8.09 -1.29
CA ASP A 46 0.06 -8.41 -2.65
C ASP A 46 0.76 -7.21 -3.31
N LEU A 47 0.29 -6.01 -3.00
CA LEU A 47 0.81 -4.73 -3.44
C LEU A 47 0.70 -3.74 -2.27
N LEU A 48 1.59 -2.76 -2.18
CA LEU A 48 1.50 -1.66 -1.22
C LEU A 48 1.32 -0.35 -1.97
N GLU A 49 0.38 0.46 -1.50
CA GLU A 49 0.23 1.84 -1.90
C GLU A 49 0.85 2.74 -0.83
N LEU A 50 1.88 3.50 -1.22
CA LEU A 50 2.60 4.41 -0.35
C LEU A 50 2.23 5.84 -0.74
N GLY A 51 1.40 6.48 0.07
CA GLY A 51 0.97 7.86 -0.13
C GLY A 51 2.11 8.83 0.17
N ILE A 52 2.35 9.79 -0.72
CA ILE A 52 3.25 10.91 -0.46
C ILE A 52 2.41 12.04 0.14
N PRO A 53 2.73 12.55 1.35
CA PRO A 53 1.97 13.64 1.94
C PRO A 53 1.86 14.85 1.01
N PHE A 54 0.67 15.43 0.94
CA PHE A 54 0.38 16.61 0.13
C PHE A 54 -0.28 17.67 1.00
N SER A 55 0.05 18.94 0.78
CA SER A 55 -0.44 20.05 1.62
C SER A 55 -1.91 20.41 1.41
N ASP A 56 -2.51 19.97 0.29
CA ASP A 56 -3.91 20.26 -0.05
C ASP A 56 -4.67 19.01 -0.55
N PRO A 57 -4.90 18.00 0.29
CA PRO A 57 -5.41 16.67 -0.10
C PRO A 57 -6.93 16.65 -0.32
N LEU A 58 -7.44 17.44 -1.28
CA LEU A 58 -8.88 17.65 -1.54
C LEU A 58 -9.68 16.37 -1.85
N ALA A 59 -9.03 15.29 -2.28
CA ALA A 59 -9.67 14.04 -2.65
C ALA A 59 -9.71 13.00 -1.52
N ASP A 60 -8.97 13.21 -0.44
CA ASP A 60 -8.81 12.22 0.63
C ASP A 60 -9.86 12.43 1.75
N GLY A 61 -10.19 11.36 2.48
CA GLY A 61 -11.09 11.44 3.64
C GLY A 61 -10.38 11.89 4.91
N PRO A 62 -11.12 12.25 5.98
CA PRO A 62 -10.54 12.83 7.21
C PRO A 62 -9.41 12.03 7.84
N THR A 63 -9.49 10.69 7.84
CA THR A 63 -8.44 9.83 8.41
C THR A 63 -7.11 9.92 7.66
N ILE A 64 -7.15 10.17 6.34
CA ILE A 64 -5.94 10.27 5.51
C ILE A 64 -5.40 11.70 5.52
N GLN A 65 -6.27 12.69 5.70
CA GLN A 65 -5.89 14.11 5.78
C GLN A 65 -5.30 14.53 7.13
N ALA A 66 -5.65 13.84 8.22
CA ALA A 66 -5.36 14.23 9.60
C ALA A 66 -3.95 13.85 10.08
#